data_AF-A0A519BN01-F1
#
_entry.id   AF-A0A519BN01-F1
#
_cell.length_a   1.000
_cell.length_b   1.000
_cell.length_c   1.000
_cell.angle_alpha   90.00
_cell.angle_beta   90.00
_cell.angle_gamma   90.00
#
_symmetry.space_group_name_H-M   'P 1'
#
loop_
_entity.id
_entity.type
_entity.pdbx_description
1 polymer ?
#
loop_
_entity_poly.entity_id
_entity_poly.type
_entity_poly.pdbx_seq_one_letter_code
_entity_poly.pdbx_strand_id
1 'polypeptide(L)'
;MDNKTNNTNNIANRYISEAAVVVSFNRDTAVRLKQPKAEEAFKNIINKASINTNLPDDSDPTNPRIIFRDTLKEIVISQISATLLTRFDNLESLNKQVEAIDENVSKLFNCVKEFAGEANIKDTGIIVLVKHTSDKPVKELNSYLFNNFSKFESQGEIVNVNYRMGFKTDNKLFVGYDLSTYETINETSNGTAAESKKNENGYIVRIELNNKPFFIDSKIAFLLEPNDIKAKFKEVINTGIDNFLKNSLK
;
A
#
# COMPACT_ATOMS: atom_id res chain seq x y z
N MET A 1 37.20 30.30 7.71
CA MET A 1 36.71 29.81 6.41
C MET A 1 35.82 28.63 6.70
N ASP A 2 34.54 28.92 6.81
CA ASP A 2 33.53 27.95 7.25
C ASP A 2 33.24 27.00 6.09
N ASN A 3 33.58 25.72 6.29
CA ASN A 3 33.13 24.64 5.44
C ASN A 3 31.62 24.48 5.65
N LYS A 4 30.83 25.14 4.81
CA LYS A 4 29.41 24.84 4.64
C LYS A 4 29.28 23.40 4.16
N THR A 5 28.89 22.55 5.11
CA THR A 5 28.30 21.24 4.89
C THR A 5 27.15 21.38 3.89
N ASN A 6 27.38 20.93 2.65
CA ASN A 6 26.30 20.65 1.71
C ASN A 6 25.52 19.45 2.23
N ASN A 7 24.58 19.73 3.13
CA ASN A 7 23.58 18.79 3.60
C ASN A 7 22.46 18.74 2.54
N THR A 8 22.79 18.22 1.36
CA THR A 8 21.79 17.75 0.39
C THR A 8 21.21 16.47 0.95
N ASN A 9 20.11 16.61 1.70
CA ASN A 9 19.27 15.51 2.15
C ASN A 9 19.05 14.52 1.00
N ASN A 10 19.50 13.28 1.21
CA ASN A 10 19.51 12.19 0.26
C ASN A 10 18.06 11.81 -0.13
N ILE A 11 17.55 12.37 -1.23
CA ILE A 11 16.30 11.95 -1.88
C ILE A 11 16.46 10.52 -2.49
N ALA A 12 17.68 9.97 -2.49
CA ALA A 12 18.07 8.70 -3.11
C ALA A 12 17.72 7.42 -2.32
N ASN A 13 17.17 7.51 -1.10
CA ASN A 13 17.02 6.34 -0.21
C ASN A 13 15.58 5.89 0.05
N ARG A 14 14.60 6.28 -0.78
CA ARG A 14 13.21 5.82 -0.62
C ARG A 14 12.59 5.29 -1.90
N TYR A 15 11.80 4.24 -1.76
CA TYR A 15 11.01 3.65 -2.84
C TYR A 15 9.73 3.03 -2.30
N ILE A 16 8.70 2.93 -3.15
CA ILE A 16 7.51 2.14 -2.85
C ILE A 16 7.86 0.70 -3.17
N SER A 17 7.73 -0.22 -2.21
CA SER A 17 7.96 -1.66 -2.47
C SER A 17 6.68 -2.36 -2.94
N GLU A 18 5.54 -1.90 -2.44
CA GLU A 18 4.24 -2.49 -2.73
C GLU A 18 3.14 -1.43 -2.61
N ALA A 19 2.12 -1.54 -3.47
CA ALA A 19 0.89 -0.79 -3.35
C ALA A 19 -0.32 -1.69 -3.63
N ALA A 20 -1.36 -1.56 -2.81
CA ALA A 20 -2.64 -2.19 -3.02
C ALA A 20 -3.70 -1.10 -3.23
N VAL A 21 -4.36 -1.13 -4.39
CA VAL A 21 -5.59 -0.36 -4.62
C VAL A 21 -6.76 -1.30 -4.34
N VAL A 22 -7.71 -0.88 -3.54
CA VAL A 22 -8.91 -1.65 -3.19
C VAL A 22 -10.14 -0.87 -3.63
N VAL A 23 -11.09 -1.52 -4.28
CA VAL A 23 -12.42 -0.98 -4.52
C VAL A 23 -13.43 -1.97 -3.97
N SER A 24 -14.23 -1.53 -3.01
CA SER A 24 -15.26 -2.35 -2.39
C SER A 24 -16.60 -2.16 -3.08
N PHE A 25 -17.45 -3.18 -3.00
CA PHE A 25 -18.78 -3.18 -3.58
C PHE A 25 -19.79 -3.95 -2.71
N ASN A 26 -21.08 -3.85 -3.06
CA ASN A 26 -22.14 -4.64 -2.43
C ASN A 26 -21.83 -6.13 -2.51
N ARG A 27 -22.06 -6.85 -1.40
CA ARG A 27 -21.75 -8.28 -1.33
C ARG A 27 -22.42 -9.03 -2.47
N ASP A 28 -21.61 -9.74 -3.24
CA ASP A 28 -22.04 -10.55 -4.36
C ASP A 28 -21.64 -12.00 -4.10
N THR A 29 -22.61 -12.79 -3.65
CA THR A 29 -22.39 -14.21 -3.30
C THR A 29 -22.11 -15.06 -4.54
N ALA A 30 -22.44 -14.59 -5.74
CA ALA A 30 -22.28 -15.33 -6.99
C ALA A 30 -20.99 -14.96 -7.74
N VAL A 31 -20.05 -14.22 -7.13
CA VAL A 31 -18.79 -13.78 -7.77
C VAL A 31 -18.06 -14.93 -8.48
N ARG A 32 -18.01 -16.12 -7.87
CA ARG A 32 -17.32 -17.28 -8.47
C ARG A 32 -17.88 -17.68 -9.85
N LEU A 33 -19.17 -17.44 -10.09
CA LEU A 33 -19.86 -17.75 -11.35
C LEU A 33 -19.63 -16.67 -12.41
N LYS A 34 -19.08 -15.51 -12.02
CA LYS A 34 -18.86 -14.34 -12.89
C LYS A 34 -17.43 -14.29 -13.44
N GLN A 35 -16.70 -15.39 -13.43
CA GLN A 35 -15.33 -15.45 -13.94
C GLN A 35 -15.18 -14.94 -15.39
N PRO A 36 -16.03 -15.31 -16.36
CA PRO A 36 -15.93 -14.77 -17.72
C PRO A 36 -16.15 -13.24 -17.77
N LYS A 37 -17.06 -12.73 -16.93
CA LYS A 37 -17.30 -11.28 -16.80
C LYS A 37 -16.08 -10.57 -16.21
N ALA A 38 -15.43 -11.17 -15.22
CA ALA A 38 -14.19 -10.65 -14.66
C ALA A 38 -13.07 -10.65 -15.70
N GLU A 39 -12.94 -11.72 -16.49
CA GLU A 39 -11.92 -11.78 -17.54
C GLU A 39 -12.10 -10.68 -18.58
N GLU A 40 -13.34 -10.41 -18.99
CA GLU A 40 -13.63 -9.32 -19.93
C GLU A 40 -13.33 -7.93 -19.34
N ALA A 41 -13.72 -7.69 -18.08
CA ALA A 41 -13.55 -6.39 -17.43
C ALA A 41 -12.09 -6.08 -17.05
N PHE A 42 -11.31 -7.09 -16.62
CA PHE A 42 -9.97 -6.89 -16.05
C PHE A 42 -8.81 -7.17 -17.02
N LYS A 43 -9.08 -7.65 -18.25
CA LYS A 43 -8.06 -7.97 -19.27
C LYS A 43 -7.07 -6.83 -19.57
N ASN A 44 -7.52 -5.58 -19.43
CA ASN A 44 -6.70 -4.39 -19.71
C ASN A 44 -5.68 -4.07 -18.60
N ILE A 45 -5.78 -4.72 -17.44
CA ILE A 45 -4.80 -4.61 -16.35
C ILE A 45 -3.86 -5.82 -16.38
N ILE A 46 -4.42 -7.04 -16.41
CA ILE A 46 -3.68 -8.29 -16.51
C ILE A 46 -4.32 -9.13 -17.61
N ASN A 47 -3.65 -9.24 -18.76
CA ASN A 47 -4.12 -10.04 -19.90
C ASN A 47 -3.69 -11.51 -19.75
N LYS A 48 -4.19 -12.18 -18.71
CA LYS A 48 -3.96 -13.61 -18.45
C LYS A 48 -5.26 -14.26 -17.99
N ALA A 49 -5.38 -15.56 -18.22
CA ALA A 49 -6.50 -16.35 -17.69
C ALA A 49 -6.53 -16.24 -16.16
N SER A 50 -7.74 -16.16 -15.61
CA SER A 50 -7.94 -16.07 -14.17
C SER A 50 -7.97 -17.45 -13.52
N ILE A 51 -7.69 -17.49 -12.22
CA ILE A 51 -7.81 -18.68 -11.37
C ILE A 51 -9.06 -18.52 -10.51
N ASN A 52 -9.94 -19.52 -10.55
CA ASN A 52 -11.07 -19.64 -9.63
C ASN A 52 -10.66 -20.47 -8.42
N THR A 53 -10.87 -19.95 -7.21
CA THR A 53 -10.47 -20.66 -5.98
C THR A 53 -11.45 -21.76 -5.58
N ASN A 54 -12.61 -21.86 -6.23
CA ASN A 54 -13.68 -22.81 -5.91
C ASN A 54 -14.15 -22.75 -4.45
N LEU A 55 -13.91 -21.64 -3.75
CA LEU A 55 -14.39 -21.45 -2.39
C LEU A 55 -15.93 -21.39 -2.36
N PRO A 56 -16.57 -22.07 -1.38
CA PRO A 56 -18.02 -22.00 -1.18
C PRO A 56 -18.55 -20.57 -0.97
N ASP A 57 -19.82 -20.34 -1.34
CA ASP A 57 -20.44 -19.02 -1.31
C ASP A 57 -20.74 -18.53 0.13
N ASP A 58 -20.77 -19.45 1.10
CA ASP A 58 -20.95 -19.20 2.54
C ASP A 58 -19.62 -19.01 3.31
N SER A 59 -18.47 -19.33 2.69
CA SER A 59 -17.16 -19.05 3.27
C SER A 59 -16.90 -17.53 3.40
N ASP A 60 -15.88 -17.15 4.17
CA ASP A 60 -15.57 -15.74 4.46
C ASP A 60 -15.62 -14.87 3.18
N PRO A 61 -16.45 -13.81 3.15
CA PRO A 61 -16.66 -12.99 1.98
C PRO A 61 -15.40 -12.22 1.55
N THR A 62 -14.42 -12.03 2.44
CA THR A 62 -13.13 -11.38 2.16
C THR A 62 -12.18 -12.28 1.38
N ASN A 63 -12.37 -13.60 1.42
CA ASN A 63 -11.47 -14.54 0.76
C ASN A 63 -11.55 -14.41 -0.78
N PRO A 64 -10.41 -14.56 -1.47
CA PRO A 64 -10.35 -14.50 -2.94
C PRO A 64 -11.25 -15.55 -3.57
N ARG A 65 -12.08 -15.16 -4.55
CA ARG A 65 -12.86 -16.06 -5.41
C ARG A 65 -12.27 -16.16 -6.81
N ILE A 66 -11.78 -15.06 -7.35
CA ILE A 66 -11.13 -14.98 -8.66
C ILE A 66 -9.79 -14.26 -8.50
N ILE A 67 -8.73 -14.80 -9.09
CA ILE A 67 -7.38 -14.23 -9.02
C ILE A 67 -6.80 -14.10 -10.43
N PHE A 68 -6.28 -12.92 -10.77
CA PHE A 68 -5.40 -12.70 -11.92
C PHE A 68 -4.01 -12.42 -11.38
N ARG A 69 -2.97 -13.01 -11.97
CA ARG A 69 -1.59 -12.80 -11.51
C ARG A 69 -0.60 -12.73 -12.65
N ASP A 70 0.26 -11.74 -12.60
CA ASP A 70 1.53 -11.72 -13.32
C ASP A 70 2.71 -11.54 -12.34
N THR A 71 3.90 -11.25 -12.86
CA THR A 71 5.12 -11.15 -12.06
C THR A 71 5.06 -10.00 -11.05
N LEU A 72 4.46 -8.87 -11.41
CA LEU A 72 4.51 -7.62 -10.63
C LEU A 72 3.12 -7.17 -10.16
N LYS A 73 2.05 -7.70 -10.74
CA LYS A 73 0.67 -7.35 -10.43
C LYS A 73 -0.17 -8.57 -10.11
N GLU A 74 -1.11 -8.37 -9.20
CA GLU A 74 -2.13 -9.36 -8.85
C GLU A 74 -3.46 -8.66 -8.63
N ILE A 75 -4.52 -9.19 -9.24
CA ILE A 75 -5.89 -8.77 -8.95
C ILE A 75 -6.56 -9.89 -8.20
N VAL A 76 -7.09 -9.57 -7.01
CA VAL A 76 -7.88 -10.46 -6.19
C VAL A 76 -9.31 -9.94 -6.14
N ILE A 77 -10.28 -10.75 -6.53
CA ILE A 77 -11.70 -10.43 -6.44
C ILE A 77 -12.35 -11.35 -5.39
N SER A 78 -12.90 -10.74 -4.35
CA SER A 78 -13.65 -11.39 -3.28
C SER A 78 -15.17 -11.18 -3.47
N GLN A 79 -16.00 -11.60 -2.51
CA GLN A 79 -17.43 -11.30 -2.56
C GLN A 79 -17.75 -9.82 -2.31
N ILE A 80 -16.80 -9.03 -1.78
CA ILE A 80 -17.06 -7.65 -1.32
C ILE A 80 -16.09 -6.61 -1.89
N SER A 81 -15.04 -7.03 -2.60
CA SER A 81 -14.02 -6.13 -3.11
C SER A 81 -13.24 -6.72 -4.27
N ALA A 82 -12.61 -5.83 -5.04
CA ALA A 82 -11.49 -6.16 -5.90
C ALA A 82 -10.26 -5.37 -5.43
N THR A 83 -9.11 -6.05 -5.39
CA THR A 83 -7.83 -5.48 -4.96
C THR A 83 -6.82 -5.67 -6.07
N LEU A 84 -6.20 -4.59 -6.54
CA LEU A 84 -5.02 -4.62 -7.40
C LEU A 84 -3.77 -4.39 -6.55
N LEU A 85 -3.00 -5.44 -6.36
CA LEU A 85 -1.67 -5.40 -5.77
C LEU A 85 -0.63 -5.15 -6.86
N THR A 86 0.27 -4.20 -6.65
CA THR A 86 1.42 -3.91 -7.52
C THR A 86 2.68 -3.91 -6.67
N ARG A 87 3.69 -4.65 -7.12
CA ARG A 87 5.03 -4.68 -6.54
C ARG A 87 5.97 -3.92 -7.45
N PHE A 88 6.90 -3.19 -6.85
CA PHE A 88 7.85 -2.35 -7.57
C PHE A 88 9.26 -2.74 -7.19
N ASP A 89 10.14 -2.71 -8.18
CA ASP A 89 11.58 -2.84 -7.95
C ASP A 89 12.15 -1.50 -7.43
N ASN A 90 13.17 -1.58 -6.57
CA ASN A 90 13.84 -0.41 -6.00
C ASN A 90 14.61 0.44 -7.03
N LEU A 91 14.73 -0.04 -8.27
CA LEU A 91 15.39 0.65 -9.37
C LEU A 91 14.48 1.69 -10.06
N GLU A 92 13.17 1.58 -9.89
CA GLU A 92 12.24 2.55 -10.46
C GLU A 92 12.23 3.84 -9.64
N SER A 93 12.22 5.00 -10.32
CA SER A 93 12.08 6.29 -9.64
C SER A 93 10.74 6.39 -8.94
N LEU A 94 10.72 6.95 -7.72
CA LEU A 94 9.49 7.15 -6.94
C LEU A 94 8.36 7.82 -7.74
N ASN A 95 8.67 8.82 -8.57
CA ASN A 95 7.66 9.51 -9.38
C ASN A 95 6.93 8.54 -10.33
N LYS A 96 7.66 7.65 -11.01
CA LYS A 96 7.07 6.62 -11.87
C LYS A 96 6.20 5.63 -11.08
N GLN A 97 6.64 5.26 -9.88
CA GLN A 97 5.86 4.38 -9.00
C GLN A 97 4.54 5.06 -8.58
N VAL A 98 4.60 6.35 -8.24
CA VAL A 98 3.41 7.17 -7.92
C VAL A 98 2.47 7.31 -9.11
N GLU A 99 3.00 7.59 -10.31
CA GLU A 99 2.21 7.65 -11.55
C GLU A 99 1.54 6.31 -11.86
N ALA A 100 2.26 5.19 -11.73
CA ALA A 100 1.72 3.86 -11.92
C ALA A 100 0.57 3.55 -10.95
N ILE A 101 0.69 3.95 -9.67
CA ILE A 101 -0.38 3.80 -8.68
C ILE A 101 -1.57 4.69 -9.04
N ASP A 102 -1.33 5.94 -9.43
CA ASP A 102 -2.38 6.88 -9.84
C ASP A 102 -3.21 6.34 -11.01
N GLU A 103 -2.55 5.74 -12.01
CA GLU A 103 -3.21 5.06 -13.12
C GLU A 103 -3.98 3.81 -12.67
N ASN A 104 -3.35 2.99 -11.82
CA ASN A 104 -3.93 1.75 -11.31
C ASN A 104 -5.22 2.01 -10.53
N VAL A 105 -5.32 3.14 -9.81
CA VAL A 105 -6.56 3.56 -9.13
C VAL A 105 -7.70 3.73 -10.13
N SER A 106 -7.48 4.50 -11.19
CA SER A 106 -8.50 4.74 -12.21
C SER A 106 -8.84 3.47 -13.00
N LYS A 107 -7.83 2.66 -13.35
CA LYS A 107 -8.02 1.39 -14.06
C LYS A 107 -8.87 0.42 -13.23
N LEU A 108 -8.49 0.19 -11.97
CA LEU A 108 -9.22 -0.73 -11.09
C LEU A 108 -10.67 -0.27 -10.87
N PHE A 109 -10.87 1.02 -10.60
CA PHE A 109 -12.20 1.59 -10.41
C PHE A 109 -13.11 1.35 -11.62
N ASN A 110 -12.61 1.61 -12.83
CA ASN A 110 -13.36 1.38 -14.06
C ASN A 110 -13.67 -0.11 -14.30
N CYS A 111 -12.70 -1.01 -14.08
CA CYS A 111 -12.94 -2.45 -14.19
C CYS A 111 -14.01 -2.93 -13.19
N VAL A 112 -14.00 -2.42 -11.96
CA VAL A 112 -15.02 -2.75 -10.96
C VAL A 112 -16.38 -2.15 -11.33
N LYS A 113 -16.42 -0.95 -11.91
CA LYS A 113 -17.64 -0.35 -12.44
C LYS A 113 -18.27 -1.23 -13.53
N GLU A 114 -17.48 -1.80 -14.42
CA GLU A 114 -17.96 -2.75 -15.45
C GLU A 114 -18.38 -4.11 -14.85
N PHE A 115 -17.60 -4.63 -13.89
CA PHE A 115 -17.82 -5.93 -13.26
C PHE A 115 -19.00 -5.95 -12.27
N ALA A 116 -19.01 -5.06 -11.29
CA ALA A 116 -20.00 -4.99 -10.22
C ALA A 116 -21.16 -4.03 -10.53
N GLY A 117 -20.95 -3.05 -11.41
CA GLY A 117 -21.90 -1.97 -11.66
C GLY A 117 -21.67 -0.78 -10.73
N GLU A 118 -21.76 0.44 -11.28
CA GLU A 118 -21.49 1.70 -10.56
C GLU A 118 -22.29 1.85 -9.27
N ALA A 119 -23.59 1.55 -9.31
CA ALA A 119 -24.48 1.66 -8.16
C ALA A 119 -24.13 0.71 -6.99
N ASN A 120 -23.27 -0.29 -7.23
CA ASN A 120 -22.83 -1.23 -6.22
C ASN A 120 -21.50 -0.85 -5.57
N ILE A 121 -20.78 0.14 -6.11
CA ILE A 121 -19.51 0.58 -5.55
C ILE A 121 -19.74 1.29 -4.22
N LYS A 122 -18.88 0.97 -3.24
CA LYS A 122 -18.92 1.55 -1.90
C LYS A 122 -17.71 2.44 -1.66
N ASP A 123 -16.57 1.86 -1.33
CA ASP A 123 -15.37 2.62 -0.98
C ASP A 123 -14.18 2.27 -1.88
N THR A 124 -13.21 3.17 -1.91
CA THR A 124 -11.93 2.99 -2.57
C THR A 124 -10.83 3.27 -1.56
N GLY A 125 -9.79 2.45 -1.59
CA GLY A 125 -8.64 2.58 -0.72
C GLY A 125 -7.33 2.39 -1.46
N ILE A 126 -6.28 2.99 -0.93
CA ILE A 126 -4.90 2.77 -1.35
C ILE A 126 -4.10 2.43 -0.11
N ILE A 127 -3.35 1.35 -0.16
CA ILE A 127 -2.36 0.97 0.85
C ILE A 127 -1.01 0.99 0.16
N VAL A 128 -0.02 1.66 0.73
CA VAL A 128 1.32 1.78 0.12
C VAL A 128 2.37 1.48 1.16
N LEU A 129 3.35 0.66 0.81
CA LEU A 129 4.52 0.37 1.62
C LEU A 129 5.70 1.15 1.06
N VAL A 130 6.12 2.19 1.79
CA VAL A 130 7.27 3.00 1.42
C VAL A 130 8.45 2.59 2.28
N LYS A 131 9.51 2.09 1.64
CA LYS A 131 10.75 1.75 2.31
C LYS A 131 11.71 2.93 2.26
N HIS A 132 12.34 3.19 3.39
CA HIS A 132 13.44 4.14 3.53
C HIS A 132 14.67 3.38 4.02
N THR A 133 15.68 3.26 3.17
CA THR A 133 16.89 2.49 3.45
C THR A 133 17.77 3.21 4.48
N SER A 134 18.51 2.43 5.27
CA SER A 134 19.44 2.88 6.30
C SER A 134 20.60 1.90 6.44
N ASP A 135 21.80 2.42 6.64
CA ASP A 135 23.00 1.61 6.93
C ASP A 135 23.04 1.10 8.38
N LYS A 136 22.17 1.64 9.25
CA LYS A 136 22.09 1.20 10.66
C LYS A 136 21.42 -0.18 10.79
N PRO A 137 21.90 -1.05 11.70
CA PRO A 137 21.22 -2.30 12.05
C PRO A 137 19.81 -2.09 12.60
N VAL A 138 18.91 -3.06 12.37
CA VAL A 138 17.52 -3.01 12.87
C VAL A 138 17.42 -2.78 14.37
N LYS A 139 18.33 -3.36 15.18
CA LYS A 139 18.36 -3.15 16.62
C LYS A 139 18.54 -1.67 17.00
N GLU A 140 19.41 -0.95 16.29
CA GLU A 140 19.61 0.49 16.50
C GLU A 140 18.40 1.29 16.04
N LEU A 141 17.80 0.91 14.91
CA LEU A 141 16.60 1.55 14.38
C LEU A 141 15.40 1.39 15.32
N ASN A 142 15.20 0.20 15.90
CA ASN A 142 14.16 -0.08 16.89
C ASN A 142 14.40 0.70 18.18
N SER A 143 15.64 0.72 18.67
CA SER A 143 16.01 1.52 19.85
C SER A 143 15.72 3.00 19.61
N TYR A 144 16.02 3.51 18.41
CA TYR A 144 15.69 4.87 18.01
C TYR A 144 14.18 5.14 18.03
N LEU A 145 13.35 4.26 17.43
CA LEU A 145 11.90 4.44 17.47
C LEU A 145 11.35 4.41 18.90
N PHE A 146 11.80 3.46 19.72
CA PHE A 146 11.34 3.34 21.10
C PHE A 146 11.60 4.65 21.87
N ASN A 147 12.83 5.14 21.82
CA ASN A 147 13.25 6.33 22.57
C ASN A 147 12.55 7.61 22.13
N ASN A 148 12.08 7.69 20.88
CA ASN A 148 11.41 8.87 20.34
C ASN A 148 9.87 8.83 20.50
N PHE A 149 9.25 7.65 20.48
CA PHE A 149 7.78 7.53 20.51
C PHE A 149 7.21 6.97 21.80
N SER A 150 8.01 6.27 22.61
CA SER A 150 7.56 5.68 23.87
C SER A 150 7.80 6.64 25.04
N LYS A 151 6.84 6.72 25.95
CA LYS A 151 6.92 7.57 27.16
C LYS A 151 7.24 6.79 28.44
N PHE A 152 7.70 5.55 28.30
CA PHE A 152 7.98 4.66 29.43
C PHE A 152 9.36 4.01 29.29
N GLU A 153 9.94 3.61 30.41
CA GLU A 153 11.25 2.96 30.44
C GLU A 153 11.17 1.53 29.88
N SER A 154 12.17 1.15 29.08
CA SER A 154 12.26 -0.22 28.57
C SER A 154 12.37 -1.21 29.72
N GLN A 155 11.62 -2.32 29.63
CA GLN A 155 11.67 -3.43 30.58
C GLN A 155 12.69 -4.52 30.19
N GLY A 156 13.46 -4.29 29.12
CA GLY A 156 14.43 -5.25 28.59
C GLY A 156 15.05 -4.81 27.26
N GLU A 157 15.48 -5.79 26.46
CA GLU A 157 15.96 -5.53 25.10
C GLU A 157 14.79 -5.13 24.18
N ILE A 158 14.98 -4.06 23.42
CA ILE A 158 13.99 -3.57 22.45
C ILE A 158 14.11 -4.44 21.19
N VAL A 159 13.17 -5.36 21.01
CA VAL A 159 13.15 -6.29 19.87
C VAL A 159 12.42 -5.71 18.65
N ASN A 160 11.33 -5.00 18.87
CA ASN A 160 10.49 -4.42 17.82
C ASN A 160 9.74 -3.19 18.34
N VAL A 161 9.59 -2.19 17.47
CA VAL A 161 8.74 -1.02 17.72
C VAL A 161 7.88 -0.75 16.50
N ASN A 162 6.59 -0.57 16.75
CA ASN A 162 5.61 -0.14 15.76
C ASN A 162 4.94 1.14 16.26
N TYR A 163 4.88 2.16 15.41
CA TYR A 163 4.23 3.42 15.71
C TYR A 163 3.17 3.74 14.67
N ARG A 164 1.91 3.83 15.12
CA ARG A 164 0.76 4.05 14.24
C ARG A 164 -0.01 5.32 14.61
N MET A 165 -0.38 6.07 13.60
CA MET A 165 -1.24 7.25 13.71
C MET A 165 -2.28 7.27 12.58
N GLY A 166 -3.41 7.93 12.84
CA GLY A 166 -4.48 8.07 11.88
C GLY A 166 -5.11 9.45 11.95
N PHE A 167 -5.44 10.01 10.79
CA PHE A 167 -6.04 11.32 10.63
C PHE A 167 -7.30 11.21 9.80
N LYS A 168 -8.28 12.05 10.11
CA LYS A 168 -9.43 12.32 9.24
C LYS A 168 -9.21 13.68 8.59
N THR A 169 -9.30 13.74 7.26
CA THR A 169 -9.16 14.97 6.50
C THR A 169 -10.48 15.72 6.40
N ASP A 170 -10.42 17.00 6.02
CA ASP A 170 -11.61 17.83 5.78
C ASP A 170 -12.50 17.25 4.67
N ASN A 171 -11.89 16.60 3.67
CA ASN A 171 -12.59 15.88 2.59
C ASN A 171 -13.12 14.50 3.03
N LYS A 172 -13.23 14.25 4.34
CA LYS A 172 -13.73 13.00 4.93
C LYS A 172 -12.94 11.74 4.54
N LEU A 173 -11.68 11.90 4.10
CA LEU A 173 -10.77 10.78 3.89
C LEU A 173 -10.09 10.41 5.20
N PHE A 174 -9.71 9.15 5.32
CA PHE A 174 -8.87 8.66 6.41
C PHE A 174 -7.47 8.41 5.87
N VAL A 175 -6.46 8.93 6.57
CA VAL A 175 -5.04 8.73 6.27
C VAL A 175 -4.38 8.11 7.50
N GLY A 176 -3.90 6.88 7.37
CA GLY A 176 -3.12 6.18 8.37
C GLY A 176 -1.64 6.15 7.99
N TYR A 177 -0.77 6.30 8.99
CA TYR A 177 0.66 6.04 8.89
C TYR A 177 1.04 5.02 9.94
N ASP A 178 1.78 4.02 9.53
CA ASP A 178 2.29 2.95 10.37
C ASP A 178 3.78 2.81 10.06
N LEU A 179 4.61 3.14 11.05
CA LEU A 179 6.06 3.15 10.98
C LEU A 179 6.62 1.97 11.75
N SER A 180 7.47 1.19 11.09
CA SER A 180 8.24 0.11 11.70
C SER A 180 9.61 -0.02 11.05
N THR A 181 10.44 -0.90 11.58
CA THR A 181 11.72 -1.27 10.98
C THR A 181 11.58 -2.51 10.11
N TYR A 182 12.43 -2.65 9.10
CA TYR A 182 12.56 -3.88 8.32
C TYR A 182 14.02 -4.29 8.13
N GLU A 183 14.23 -5.58 7.95
CA GLU A 183 15.45 -6.20 7.43
C GLU A 183 15.04 -7.12 6.28
N THR A 184 15.71 -7.01 5.15
CA THR A 184 15.55 -7.90 4.00
C THR A 184 16.90 -8.50 3.65
N ILE A 185 16.97 -9.82 3.66
CA ILE A 185 18.16 -10.56 3.23
C ILE A 185 17.98 -10.87 1.75
N ASN A 186 18.68 -10.14 0.89
CA ASN A 186 18.72 -10.46 -0.53
C ASN A 186 19.74 -11.58 -0.74
N GLU A 187 19.25 -12.78 -1.05
CA GLU A 187 20.11 -13.88 -1.51
C GLU A 187 20.32 -13.72 -3.02
N THR A 188 21.49 -13.24 -3.42
CA THR A 188 21.92 -13.28 -4.83
C THR A 188 22.23 -14.74 -5.19
N SER A 189 21.26 -15.43 -5.78
CA SER A 189 21.43 -16.77 -6.33
C SER A 189 21.92 -16.68 -7.78
N ASN A 190 23.17 -16.25 -7.96
CA ASN A 190 23.93 -16.53 -9.17
C ASN A 190 25.27 -17.11 -8.77
N GLY A 191 25.45 -18.39 -9.07
CA GLY A 191 26.58 -19.18 -8.63
C GLY A 191 27.89 -18.69 -9.24
N THR A 192 28.67 -17.97 -8.45
CA THR A 192 30.13 -18.03 -8.34
C THR A 192 30.53 -17.34 -7.03
N ALA A 193 31.64 -17.78 -6.45
CA ALA A 193 31.98 -17.60 -5.04
C ALA A 193 31.94 -16.15 -4.49
N ALA A 194 31.38 -16.01 -3.29
CA ALA A 194 31.55 -14.92 -2.34
C ALA A 194 31.05 -13.50 -2.73
N GLU A 195 29.91 -13.40 -3.42
CA GLU A 195 29.14 -12.15 -3.38
C GLU A 195 28.37 -12.07 -2.05
N SER A 196 28.77 -11.13 -1.21
CA SER A 196 28.20 -10.86 0.11
C SER A 196 26.68 -10.73 0.05
N LYS A 197 25.97 -11.46 0.94
CA LYS A 197 24.55 -11.20 1.25
C LYS A 197 24.39 -9.71 1.55
N LYS A 198 23.69 -8.98 0.67
CA LYS A 198 23.41 -7.57 0.91
C LYS A 198 22.13 -7.49 1.74
N ASN A 199 22.29 -7.33 3.05
CA ASN A 199 21.17 -7.01 3.92
C ASN A 199 20.74 -5.56 3.65
N GLU A 200 19.46 -5.37 3.36
CA GLU A 200 18.84 -4.05 3.31
C GLU A 200 18.07 -3.84 4.61
N ASN A 201 18.45 -2.84 5.38
CA ASN A 201 17.78 -2.43 6.60
C ASN A 201 17.15 -1.04 6.41
N GLY A 202 16.13 -0.75 7.19
CA GLY A 202 15.53 0.57 7.13
C GLY A 202 14.23 0.72 7.91
N TYR A 203 13.56 1.82 7.62
CA TYR A 203 12.20 2.08 8.07
C TYR A 203 11.23 1.75 6.95
N ILE A 204 10.09 1.17 7.31
CA ILE A 204 8.96 1.01 6.40
C ILE A 204 7.81 1.84 6.93
N VAL A 205 7.24 2.67 6.06
CA VAL A 205 6.05 3.46 6.32
C VAL A 205 4.92 2.85 5.51
N ARG A 206 3.99 2.19 6.19
CA ARG A 206 2.73 1.74 5.62
C ARG A 206 1.72 2.88 5.70
N ILE A 207 1.26 3.30 4.53
CA ILE A 207 0.32 4.41 4.36
C ILE A 207 -1.01 3.82 3.94
N GLU A 208 -2.07 4.15 4.66
CA GLU A 208 -3.43 3.74 4.33
C GLU A 208 -4.26 4.98 4.00
N LEU A 209 -4.80 5.07 2.79
CA LEU A 209 -5.76 6.09 2.38
C LEU A 209 -7.08 5.41 2.04
N ASN A 210 -8.19 5.89 2.58
CA ASN A 210 -9.51 5.37 2.23
C ASN A 210 -10.61 6.41 2.50
N ASN A 211 -11.73 6.26 1.81
CA ASN A 211 -12.91 7.12 1.92
C ASN A 211 -14.06 6.41 2.65
N LYS A 212 -13.83 5.92 3.88
CA LYS A 212 -14.86 5.19 4.64
C LYS A 212 -16.24 5.84 4.52
N PRO A 213 -17.32 5.05 4.48
CA PRO A 213 -18.67 5.56 4.46
C PRO A 213 -18.87 6.64 5.52
N PHE A 214 -19.53 7.73 5.12
CA PHE A 214 -19.95 8.79 6.03
C PHE A 214 -21.46 8.89 6.06
N PHE A 215 -22.01 9.35 7.19
CA PHE A 215 -23.45 9.48 7.35
C PHE A 215 -23.92 10.87 6.93
N ILE A 216 -24.97 10.94 6.10
CA ILE A 216 -25.77 12.14 5.83
C ILE A 216 -27.21 11.80 6.21
N ASP A 217 -27.80 12.50 7.18
CA ASP A 217 -29.20 12.29 7.60
C ASP A 217 -29.55 10.81 7.87
N SER A 218 -28.66 10.10 8.58
CA SER A 218 -28.77 8.66 8.88
C SER A 218 -28.68 7.72 7.67
N LYS A 219 -28.36 8.23 6.48
CA LYS A 219 -28.04 7.43 5.29
C LYS A 219 -26.54 7.34 5.11
N ILE A 220 -26.06 6.17 4.73
CA ILE A 220 -24.66 5.97 4.36
C ILE A 220 -24.44 6.57 2.96
N ALA A 221 -23.49 7.50 2.87
CA ALA A 221 -23.02 8.07 1.62
C ALA A 221 -21.55 7.65 1.40
N PHE A 222 -21.20 7.53 0.13
CA PHE A 222 -19.88 7.15 -0.33
C PHE A 222 -19.31 8.24 -1.23
N LEU A 223 -18.02 8.54 -1.11
CA LEU A 223 -17.32 9.36 -2.10
C LEU A 223 -17.01 8.46 -3.30
N LEU A 224 -17.79 8.57 -4.37
CA LEU A 224 -17.64 7.67 -5.51
C LEU A 224 -16.46 8.06 -6.41
N GLU A 225 -15.95 9.29 -6.31
CA GLU A 225 -14.94 9.76 -7.25
C GLU A 225 -13.51 9.41 -6.79
N PRO A 226 -12.73 8.65 -7.59
CA PRO A 226 -11.35 8.27 -7.24
C PRO A 226 -10.41 9.49 -7.17
N ASN A 227 -10.80 10.64 -7.72
CA ASN A 227 -9.96 11.83 -7.83
C ASN A 227 -9.49 12.39 -6.48
N ASP A 228 -10.36 12.39 -5.46
CA ASP A 228 -9.99 12.89 -4.13
C ASP A 228 -8.92 12.00 -3.47
N ILE A 229 -9.07 10.69 -3.61
CA ILE A 229 -8.09 9.71 -3.13
C ILE A 229 -6.76 9.84 -3.90
N LYS A 230 -6.80 10.00 -5.22
CA LYS A 230 -5.62 10.20 -6.07
C LYS A 230 -4.86 11.47 -5.68
N ALA A 231 -5.56 12.58 -5.52
CA ALA A 231 -4.99 13.85 -5.10
C ALA A 231 -4.34 13.73 -3.71
N LYS A 232 -5.05 13.12 -2.75
CA LYS A 232 -4.53 12.95 -1.40
C LYS A 232 -3.33 11.99 -1.34
N PHE A 233 -3.35 10.93 -2.13
CA PHE A 233 -2.23 10.00 -2.26
C PHE A 233 -0.96 10.73 -2.72
N LYS A 234 -1.03 11.52 -3.81
CA LYS A 234 0.11 12.29 -4.31
C LYS A 234 0.64 13.27 -3.25
N GLU A 235 -0.25 13.97 -2.55
CA GLU A 235 0.12 14.88 -1.46
C GLU A 235 0.87 14.13 -0.33
N VAL A 236 0.31 13.00 0.11
CA VAL A 236 0.86 12.20 1.21
C VAL A 236 2.24 11.64 0.86
N ILE A 237 2.44 11.08 -0.33
CA ILE A 237 3.75 10.54 -0.73
C ILE A 237 4.80 11.65 -0.87
N ASN A 238 4.44 12.76 -1.52
CA ASN A 238 5.42 13.79 -1.87
C ASN A 238 5.79 14.70 -0.70
N THR A 239 4.86 14.94 0.23
CA THR A 239 5.05 15.90 1.33
C THR A 239 4.77 15.31 2.70
N GLY A 240 3.75 14.45 2.81
CA GLY A 240 3.32 13.86 4.08
C GLY A 240 4.38 12.97 4.73
N ILE A 241 5.05 12.11 3.95
CA ILE A 241 6.09 11.21 4.47
C ILE A 241 7.27 12.00 5.01
N ASP A 242 7.77 12.99 4.29
CA ASP A 242 8.93 13.77 4.74
C ASP A 242 8.60 14.58 5.97
N ASN A 243 7.39 15.15 6.06
CA ASN A 243 6.94 15.84 7.26
C ASN A 243 6.76 14.88 8.43
N PHE A 244 6.19 13.70 8.19
CA PHE A 244 6.07 12.66 9.19
C PHE A 244 7.47 12.26 9.69
N LEU A 245 8.37 11.83 8.81
CA LEU A 245 9.73 11.43 9.17
C LEU A 245 10.54 12.57 9.79
N LYS A 246 10.46 13.82 9.33
CA LYS A 246 11.17 14.96 9.94
C LYS A 246 10.64 15.34 11.32
N ASN A 247 9.35 15.15 11.59
CA ASN A 247 8.78 15.41 12.91
C ASN A 247 8.96 14.20 13.84
N SER A 248 9.09 13.01 13.27
CA SER A 248 9.25 11.72 13.93
C SER A 248 10.72 11.38 14.25
N LEU A 249 11.66 11.80 13.41
CA LEU A 249 13.08 11.44 13.46
C LEU A 249 14.00 12.63 13.81
N LYS A 250 13.55 13.57 14.65
CA LYS A 250 14.37 14.68 15.15
C LYS A 250 15.32 14.27 16.27
#